data_AF-A0A2J0Z607-F1
#
_entry.id   AF-A0A2J0Z607-F1
#
_cell.length_a   1.000
_cell.length_b   1.000
_cell.length_c   1.000
_cell.angle_alpha   90.00
_cell.angle_beta   90.00
_cell.angle_gamma   90.00
#
_symmetry.space_group_name_H-M   'P 1'
#
loop_
_entity.id
_entity.type
_entity.pdbx_description
1 polymer ?
#
loop_
_entity_poly.entity_id
_entity_poly.type
_entity_poly.pdbx_seq_one_letter_code
_entity_poly.pdbx_strand_id
1 'polypeptide(L)'
;MYRRSEPEGLGLRLERPHRRLRAGGGSLLDLVPAITEEAAAREEAPAEAEDSTSARVVDIPVPAHQARALEEQPSSVADFFPQLHLLGSIGVNDLIAWLRNGARWIVLALVLSVAAAFAYAVAATPRYTVYTDLVVDPSNLNVVSDDVFTTNPQRDAQLLEVESKLRILTSRNVLQRVIDELRLADDPEFVRPTILDWMKTLVAPRDAKADKELAAMRALSERVEARREERSFVVILKVWSEEPAKAIALSDAIVEAFEAELFQSAAESAGRVAQNLNERLDELRRNVTEAEKRVEDFRRENGLQSTNGELVSNQLSSELNTQVLDGQQRFIQAETRYRQMSAAVAEGQTASASVFESANMTNLRQQYNALQQQIGSMQLTYGERHPRLVAARSERTALEAAMKDEARRILERSKADFDREQKALDALRGKADDEKSNVFTDNQAQVQLRDLERDARSKAAIYETHLARAQQITERQQIDTTNIRVISRALPPNARTWPPRTLILLIGGAVLGLAIGIAAALALGLWKFLRGKTHVAA
;
A
#
# COMPACT_ATOMS: atom_id res chain seq x y z
N MET A 1 -22.89 48.19 -29.98
CA MET A 1 -24.35 48.28 -29.77
C MET A 1 -24.73 47.24 -28.72
N TYR A 2 -25.40 47.66 -27.64
CA TYR A 2 -26.21 46.93 -26.63
C TYR A 2 -25.64 45.62 -26.01
N ARG A 3 -25.33 45.45 -24.71
CA ARG A 3 -25.83 45.91 -23.38
C ARG A 3 -27.08 45.18 -22.84
N ARG A 4 -26.88 44.56 -21.66
CA ARG A 4 -27.81 44.23 -20.53
C ARG A 4 -28.85 43.11 -20.78
N SER A 5 -29.23 42.28 -19.81
CA SER A 5 -29.63 42.58 -18.42
C SER A 5 -29.81 41.32 -17.53
N GLU A 6 -29.35 41.36 -16.27
CA GLU A 6 -30.04 40.71 -15.12
C GLU A 6 -31.35 41.47 -14.81
N PRO A 7 -32.28 40.95 -13.98
CA PRO A 7 -32.22 41.23 -12.53
C PRO A 7 -32.80 40.18 -11.56
N GLU A 8 -32.24 40.24 -10.35
CA GLU A 8 -32.75 40.15 -8.96
C GLU A 8 -34.19 39.70 -8.61
N GLY A 9 -34.29 39.05 -7.44
CA GLY A 9 -35.47 39.04 -6.55
C GLY A 9 -35.40 37.96 -5.45
N LEU A 10 -34.76 38.17 -4.30
CA LEU A 10 -35.24 38.74 -3.02
C LEU A 10 -36.29 37.93 -2.22
N GLY A 11 -35.90 37.59 -0.97
CA GLY A 11 -36.77 37.40 0.20
C GLY A 11 -36.69 36.01 0.84
N LEU A 12 -36.69 35.80 2.16
CA LEU A 12 -36.85 36.65 3.35
C LEU A 12 -36.43 35.82 4.58
N ARG A 13 -35.78 36.48 5.55
CA ARG A 13 -35.62 36.03 6.95
C ARG A 13 -36.97 35.85 7.63
N LEU A 14 -37.09 34.93 8.59
CA LEU A 14 -37.85 35.12 9.83
C LEU A 14 -37.34 34.22 10.97
N GLU A 15 -37.35 34.79 12.17
CA GLU A 15 -36.80 34.34 13.45
C GLU A 15 -37.82 33.55 14.32
N ARG A 16 -37.30 32.60 15.14
CA ARG A 16 -37.64 32.25 16.56
C ARG A 16 -39.05 31.68 16.91
N PRO A 17 -39.32 31.26 18.17
CA PRO A 17 -38.58 30.40 19.14
C PRO A 17 -39.52 29.41 19.91
N HIS A 18 -39.00 28.51 20.76
CA HIS A 18 -39.58 27.99 22.05
C HIS A 18 -38.54 26.98 22.62
N ARG A 19 -37.89 27.06 23.80
CA ARG A 19 -38.10 27.47 25.21
C ARG A 19 -38.43 26.29 26.16
N ARG A 20 -37.35 25.83 26.85
CA ARG A 20 -37.17 25.38 28.26
C ARG A 20 -37.73 24.03 28.74
N LEU A 21 -36.88 23.31 29.50
CA LEU A 21 -36.92 22.99 30.96
C LEU A 21 -35.51 22.45 31.37
N ARG A 22 -34.70 23.10 32.24
CA ARG A 22 -34.50 22.90 33.71
C ARG A 22 -34.39 21.40 34.12
N ALA A 23 -33.43 20.90 34.91
CA ALA A 23 -32.67 21.46 36.05
C ALA A 23 -31.45 20.58 36.45
N GLY A 24 -30.55 21.12 37.29
CA GLY A 24 -29.53 20.43 38.12
C GLY A 24 -28.14 20.37 37.47
N GLY A 25 -27.06 21.04 37.91
CA GLY A 25 -26.71 21.52 39.25
C GLY A 25 -25.77 20.51 39.92
N GLY A 26 -24.46 20.63 39.67
CA GLY A 26 -23.44 19.77 40.29
C GLY A 26 -22.04 20.04 39.74
N SER A 27 -21.33 20.94 40.41
CA SER A 27 -19.92 21.28 40.21
C SER A 27 -19.10 20.67 41.36
N LEU A 28 -17.77 20.65 41.17
CA LEU A 28 -16.67 20.45 42.13
C LEU A 28 -16.22 18.99 42.23
N LEU A 29 -14.94 18.70 41.93
CA LEU A 29 -13.84 18.91 42.87
C LEU A 29 -14.21 18.33 44.24
N ASP A 30 -14.39 17.02 44.28
CA ASP A 30 -14.41 16.29 45.54
C ASP A 30 -14.06 14.83 45.26
N LEU A 31 -12.84 14.44 45.65
CA LEU A 31 -12.41 13.09 46.07
C LEU A 31 -10.90 13.11 46.30
N VAL A 32 -10.50 13.95 47.25
CA VAL A 32 -9.40 13.65 48.17
C VAL A 32 -10.07 13.49 49.53
N PRO A 33 -9.76 12.45 50.31
CA PRO A 33 -9.79 12.60 51.75
C PRO A 33 -8.38 12.51 52.32
N ALA A 34 -8.09 13.52 53.13
CA ALA A 34 -7.01 13.54 54.08
C ALA A 34 -7.26 12.51 55.21
N ILE A 35 -6.16 11.96 55.70
CA ILE A 35 -5.76 11.78 57.11
C ILE A 35 -6.89 11.88 58.15
N THR A 36 -7.07 10.80 58.93
CA THR A 36 -7.38 10.85 60.36
C THR A 36 -6.76 9.66 61.11
N GLU A 37 -5.78 9.97 61.98
CA GLU A 37 -5.65 9.44 63.36
C GLU A 37 -7.01 9.65 64.10
N GLU A 38 -7.45 8.93 65.13
CA GLU A 38 -6.79 8.36 66.30
C GLU A 38 -7.82 7.55 67.14
N ALA A 39 -7.30 6.79 68.11
CA ALA A 39 -7.88 6.46 69.42
C ALA A 39 -8.79 5.21 69.57
N ALA A 40 -8.35 4.22 70.37
CA ALA A 40 -8.39 4.30 71.83
C ALA A 40 -8.13 2.93 72.52
N ALA A 41 -7.10 2.87 73.37
CA ALA A 41 -7.03 2.16 74.67
C ALA A 41 -5.61 2.40 75.24
N ARG A 42 -5.36 3.41 76.10
CA ARG A 42 -5.54 3.45 77.58
C ARG A 42 -5.00 2.18 78.28
N GLU A 43 -4.17 2.20 79.33
CA GLU A 43 -3.81 3.23 80.32
C GLU A 43 -2.55 2.77 81.10
N GLU A 44 -1.91 3.69 81.82
CA GLU A 44 -0.61 3.59 82.51
C GLU A 44 -0.60 2.92 83.90
N ALA A 45 0.58 2.35 84.26
CA ALA A 45 1.28 2.33 85.56
C ALA A 45 0.72 1.49 86.76
N PRO A 46 1.45 1.29 87.90
CA PRO A 46 2.85 1.64 88.27
C PRO A 46 3.69 0.52 88.96
N ALA A 47 4.98 0.83 89.18
CA ALA A 47 5.87 0.61 90.35
C ALA A 47 5.90 -0.69 91.21
N GLU A 48 7.15 -1.07 91.53
CA GLU A 48 7.70 -1.56 92.82
C GLU A 48 7.67 -3.04 93.27
N ALA A 49 8.81 -3.43 93.88
CA ALA A 49 9.11 -4.48 94.87
C ALA A 49 9.12 -5.96 94.38
N GLU A 50 10.29 -6.62 94.36
CA GLU A 50 10.91 -7.39 95.47
C GLU A 50 10.09 -8.62 95.92
N ASP A 51 10.63 -9.82 95.70
CA ASP A 51 11.27 -10.66 96.75
C ASP A 51 11.11 -12.18 96.51
N SER A 52 12.15 -12.92 96.92
CA SER A 52 12.26 -14.27 97.55
C SER A 52 11.18 -15.37 97.34
N THR A 53 11.38 -16.68 97.57
CA THR A 53 12.48 -17.64 97.79
C THR A 53 11.80 -18.99 98.13
N SER A 54 12.40 -20.13 97.74
CA SER A 54 12.26 -21.50 98.31
C SER A 54 10.94 -22.28 98.07
N ALA A 55 10.86 -23.61 98.05
CA ALA A 55 11.71 -24.73 98.54
C ALA A 55 11.38 -26.00 97.72
N ARG A 56 12.33 -26.86 97.28
CA ARG A 56 13.05 -27.98 97.97
C ARG A 56 12.17 -29.17 98.41
N VAL A 57 12.58 -30.40 98.02
CA VAL A 57 12.79 -31.65 98.83
C VAL A 57 12.89 -32.88 97.87
N VAL A 58 14.10 -33.47 97.65
CA VAL A 58 14.67 -34.78 98.15
C VAL A 58 14.01 -36.02 97.50
N ASP A 59 14.63 -36.75 96.56
CA ASP A 59 15.77 -37.73 96.57
C ASP A 59 15.34 -39.22 96.68
N ILE A 60 16.22 -40.14 96.19
CA ILE A 60 16.43 -41.59 96.48
C ILE A 60 16.51 -42.47 95.19
N PRO A 61 17.43 -43.46 95.00
CA PRO A 61 18.84 -43.64 95.40
C PRO A 61 19.76 -44.30 94.29
N VAL A 62 20.97 -44.73 94.69
CA VAL A 62 22.26 -45.07 94.01
C VAL A 62 22.40 -46.64 93.87
N PRO A 63 23.27 -47.34 93.05
CA PRO A 63 24.73 -47.15 92.99
C PRO A 63 25.63 -47.52 91.76
N ALA A 64 26.84 -46.97 91.88
CA ALA A 64 28.21 -47.20 91.34
C ALA A 64 28.57 -48.42 90.47
N HIS A 65 29.50 -48.18 89.51
CA HIS A 65 30.75 -48.97 89.33
C HIS A 65 31.81 -48.18 88.53
N GLN A 66 33.09 -48.40 88.90
CA GLN A 66 34.31 -47.87 88.29
C GLN A 66 34.64 -48.51 86.92
N ALA A 67 35.27 -47.75 86.02
CA ALA A 67 36.62 -48.00 85.46
C ALA A 67 36.80 -47.60 83.97
N ARG A 68 37.91 -46.90 83.74
CA ARG A 68 38.76 -46.82 82.53
C ARG A 68 38.33 -45.95 81.34
N ALA A 69 39.37 -45.22 80.90
CA ALA A 69 39.48 -44.34 79.77
C ALA A 69 39.15 -45.02 78.42
N LEU A 70 38.57 -44.23 77.52
CA LEU A 70 39.14 -43.90 76.20
C LEU A 70 38.47 -42.59 75.72
N GLU A 71 39.30 -41.73 75.12
CA GLU A 71 38.95 -40.47 74.46
C GLU A 71 37.90 -40.62 73.37
N GLU A 72 37.06 -39.60 73.16
CA GLU A 72 37.02 -38.83 71.89
C GLU A 72 36.15 -37.56 72.01
N GLN A 73 36.53 -36.56 71.21
CA GLN A 73 36.22 -35.13 71.27
C GLN A 73 34.90 -34.72 70.60
N PRO A 74 34.30 -33.56 70.96
CA PRO A 74 33.52 -32.74 70.05
C PRO A 74 34.30 -31.48 69.64
N SER A 75 34.69 -31.38 68.37
CA SER A 75 35.32 -30.21 67.77
C SER A 75 34.26 -29.14 67.43
N SER A 76 34.20 -28.10 68.26
CA SER A 76 33.49 -26.85 67.92
C SER A 76 34.45 -25.90 67.20
N VAL A 77 33.94 -25.14 66.24
CA VAL A 77 34.69 -24.22 65.34
C VAL A 77 35.41 -23.09 66.10
N ALA A 78 35.25 -23.00 67.42
CA ALA A 78 35.92 -22.03 68.29
C ALA A 78 37.44 -22.27 68.45
N ASP A 79 37.96 -23.46 68.13
CA ASP A 79 39.39 -23.77 68.29
C ASP A 79 40.27 -23.40 67.08
N PHE A 80 39.69 -23.01 65.95
CA PHE A 80 40.49 -22.67 64.75
C PHE A 80 41.02 -21.23 64.72
N PHE A 81 40.47 -20.29 65.52
CA PHE A 81 40.91 -18.88 65.55
C PHE A 81 40.82 -18.23 66.95
N PRO A 82 41.77 -18.48 67.87
CA PRO A 82 41.76 -17.91 69.23
C PRO A 82 41.97 -16.37 69.31
N GLN A 83 42.15 -15.69 68.17
CA GLN A 83 42.60 -14.29 68.09
C GLN A 83 41.48 -13.26 67.88
N LEU A 84 40.23 -13.70 67.63
CA LEU A 84 39.12 -12.77 67.34
C LEU A 84 38.67 -11.93 68.55
N HIS A 85 38.93 -12.38 69.78
CA HIS A 85 38.58 -11.63 71.00
C HIS A 85 39.45 -10.37 71.22
N LEU A 86 40.59 -10.24 70.53
CA LEU A 86 41.54 -9.13 70.67
C LEU A 86 41.15 -7.88 69.87
N LEU A 87 40.22 -7.98 68.90
CA LEU A 87 39.80 -6.85 68.08
C LEU A 87 38.96 -5.81 68.84
N GLY A 88 38.36 -6.18 69.99
CA GLY A 88 37.63 -5.25 70.85
C GLY A 88 38.51 -4.26 71.62
N SER A 89 39.85 -4.42 71.60
CA SER A 89 40.81 -3.56 72.31
C SER A 89 41.50 -2.50 71.43
N ILE A 90 41.11 -2.38 70.16
CA ILE A 90 41.75 -1.44 69.22
C ILE A 90 41.19 -0.04 69.47
N GLY A 91 42.02 0.84 70.03
CA GLY A 91 41.67 2.26 70.20
C GLY A 91 41.90 3.06 68.91
N VAL A 92 41.19 4.18 68.76
CA VAL A 92 41.43 5.15 67.66
C VAL A 92 42.90 5.62 67.65
N ASN A 93 43.53 5.68 68.83
CA ASN A 93 44.95 6.00 68.98
C ASN A 93 45.89 4.95 68.36
N ASP A 94 45.53 3.66 68.35
CA ASP A 94 46.34 2.60 67.74
C ASP A 94 46.28 2.67 66.22
N LEU A 95 45.09 2.92 65.65
CA LEU A 95 44.93 3.20 64.21
C LEU A 95 45.78 4.39 63.76
N ILE A 96 45.76 5.49 64.53
CA ILE A 96 46.57 6.69 64.23
C ILE A 96 48.07 6.36 64.35
N ALA A 97 48.48 5.59 65.35
CA ALA A 97 49.87 5.18 65.52
C ALA A 97 50.35 4.27 64.37
N TRP A 98 49.52 3.33 63.90
CA TRP A 98 49.83 2.48 62.76
C TRP A 98 49.92 3.27 61.45
N LEU A 99 49.02 4.23 61.24
CA LEU A 99 49.07 5.11 60.07
C LEU A 99 50.33 5.98 60.09
N ARG A 100 50.70 6.53 61.25
CA ARG A 100 51.91 7.36 61.43
C ARG A 100 53.20 6.56 61.23
N ASN A 101 53.27 5.35 61.77
CA ASN A 101 54.43 4.46 61.60
C ASN A 101 54.50 3.84 60.20
N GLY A 102 53.35 3.68 59.54
CA GLY A 102 53.20 3.20 58.17
C GLY A 102 53.32 4.28 57.10
N ALA A 103 53.50 5.56 57.47
CA ALA A 103 53.53 6.69 56.53
C ALA A 103 54.54 6.52 55.38
N ARG A 104 55.69 5.87 55.62
CA ARG A 104 56.67 5.55 54.56
C ARG A 104 56.11 4.61 53.49
N TRP A 105 55.29 3.63 53.88
CA TRP A 105 54.62 2.71 52.96
C TRP A 105 53.47 3.38 52.20
N ILE A 106 52.76 4.31 52.86
CA ILE A 106 51.73 5.13 52.22
C ILE A 106 52.36 6.00 51.12
N VAL A 107 53.46 6.69 51.43
CA VAL A 107 54.19 7.53 50.46
C VAL A 107 54.78 6.68 49.34
N LEU A 108 55.34 5.50 49.64
CA LEU A 108 55.86 4.59 48.62
C LEU A 108 54.77 4.09 47.66
N ALA A 109 53.63 3.65 48.19
CA ALA A 109 52.48 3.19 47.40
C ALA A 109 51.89 4.32 46.54
N LEU A 110 51.82 5.53 47.10
CA LEU A 110 51.42 6.74 46.37
C LEU A 110 52.35 7.02 45.19
N VAL A 111 53.67 7.08 45.43
CA VAL A 111 54.66 7.36 44.38
C VAL A 111 54.64 6.28 43.30
N LEU A 112 54.54 5.00 43.68
CA LEU A 112 54.48 3.88 42.75
C LEU A 112 53.22 3.94 41.87
N SER A 113 52.06 4.21 42.48
CA SER A 113 50.78 4.29 41.75
C SER A 113 50.74 5.50 40.80
N VAL A 114 51.29 6.64 41.22
CA VAL A 114 51.42 7.84 40.38
C VAL A 114 52.42 7.59 39.22
N ALA A 115 53.54 6.93 39.49
CA ALA A 115 54.51 6.54 38.46
C ALA A 115 53.91 5.54 37.46
N ALA A 116 53.14 4.56 37.92
CA ALA A 116 52.42 3.62 37.06
C ALA A 116 51.35 4.32 36.21
N ALA A 117 50.58 5.25 36.80
CA ALA A 117 49.59 6.06 36.07
C ALA A 117 50.25 6.95 35.01
N PHE A 118 51.41 7.55 35.31
CA PHE A 118 52.19 8.31 34.35
C PHE A 118 52.73 7.43 33.20
N ALA A 119 53.32 6.28 33.54
CA ALA A 119 53.79 5.31 32.56
C ALA A 119 52.65 4.84 31.62
N TYR A 120 51.48 4.55 32.18
CA TYR A 120 50.29 4.22 31.41
C TYR A 120 49.83 5.38 30.52
N ALA A 121 49.85 6.62 31.02
CA ALA A 121 49.43 7.79 30.26
C ALA A 121 50.33 8.12 29.05
N VAL A 122 51.59 7.66 29.07
CA VAL A 122 52.55 7.79 27.97
C VAL A 122 52.51 6.57 27.04
N ALA A 123 52.32 5.37 27.58
CA ALA A 123 52.30 4.13 26.80
C ALA A 123 50.97 3.87 26.07
N ALA A 124 49.86 4.42 26.55
CA ALA A 124 48.55 4.20 25.94
C ALA A 124 48.39 4.99 24.62
N THR A 125 47.99 4.28 23.56
CA THR A 125 47.73 4.84 22.22
C THR A 125 46.67 5.94 22.29
N PRO A 126 46.94 7.16 21.80
CA PRO A 126 45.95 8.23 21.77
C PRO A 126 44.81 7.88 20.81
N ARG A 127 43.57 8.15 21.20
CA ARG A 127 42.39 8.01 20.34
C ARG A 127 41.74 9.38 20.16
N TYR A 128 41.52 9.75 18.90
CA TYR A 128 40.85 10.98 18.49
C TYR A 128 39.48 10.61 17.93
N THR A 129 38.43 10.96 18.67
CA THR A 129 37.05 10.72 18.28
C THR A 129 36.48 11.96 17.58
N VAL A 130 35.83 11.76 16.44
CA VAL A 130 35.05 12.77 15.73
C VAL A 130 33.56 12.39 15.72
N TYR A 131 32.72 13.42 15.59
CA TYR A 131 31.27 13.30 15.53
C TYR A 131 30.77 13.97 14.26
N THR A 132 29.83 13.32 13.59
CA THR A 132 29.14 13.83 12.40
C THR A 132 27.65 13.62 12.60
N ASP A 133 26.87 14.70 12.46
CA ASP A 133 25.43 14.67 12.67
C ASP A 133 24.71 14.61 11.32
N LEU A 134 23.87 13.59 11.13
CA LEU A 134 23.07 13.39 9.93
C LEU A 134 21.57 13.44 10.28
N VAL A 135 20.76 14.15 9.51
CA VAL A 135 19.30 14.00 9.55
C VAL A 135 18.88 12.98 8.50
N VAL A 136 18.09 12.01 8.93
CA VAL A 136 17.35 11.10 8.07
C VAL A 136 15.89 11.53 8.09
N ASP A 137 15.42 12.18 7.04
CA ASP A 137 14.02 12.62 6.98
C ASP A 137 13.11 11.41 6.66
N PRO A 138 12.13 11.06 7.52
CA PRO A 138 11.19 9.97 7.26
C PRO A 138 10.11 10.35 6.24
N SER A 139 10.08 11.59 5.76
CA SER A 139 9.15 11.97 4.70
C SER A 139 9.51 11.30 3.38
N ASN A 140 9.00 10.09 3.18
CA ASN A 140 8.72 9.62 1.83
C ASN A 140 7.85 10.71 1.19
N LEU A 141 8.36 11.37 0.14
CA LEU A 141 7.57 12.28 -0.68
C LEU A 141 6.43 11.46 -1.31
N ASN A 142 5.32 11.38 -0.59
CA ASN A 142 4.07 10.74 -1.01
C ASN A 142 3.42 11.67 -2.05
N VAL A 143 3.97 11.70 -3.25
CA VAL A 143 3.44 12.49 -4.39
C VAL A 143 2.78 11.56 -5.43
N VAL A 144 2.44 10.33 -5.04
CA VAL A 144 1.37 9.58 -5.69
C VAL A 144 0.34 9.30 -4.60
N SER A 145 -0.39 10.35 -4.22
CA SER A 145 -1.61 10.23 -3.44
C SER A 145 -2.66 9.58 -4.34
N ASP A 146 -2.66 8.25 -4.36
CA ASP A 146 -3.82 7.49 -4.79
C ASP A 146 -3.74 6.07 -4.23
N ASP A 147 -4.03 5.94 -2.94
CA ASP A 147 -4.63 4.71 -2.47
C ASP A 147 -5.60 4.99 -1.32
N VAL A 148 -6.83 4.53 -1.51
CA VAL A 148 -7.90 4.47 -0.50
C VAL A 148 -7.51 3.59 0.70
N PHE A 149 -6.31 3.00 0.67
CA PHE A 149 -5.73 2.11 1.66
C PHE A 149 -4.45 2.61 2.34
N THR A 150 -4.05 3.89 2.20
CA THR A 150 -2.95 4.39 3.04
C THR A 150 -3.41 4.52 4.50
N THR A 151 -3.28 3.43 5.26
CA THR A 151 -3.13 3.49 6.71
C THR A 151 -1.91 4.36 6.98
N ASN A 152 -2.16 5.56 7.49
CA ASN A 152 -1.15 6.46 8.02
C ASN A 152 -0.09 5.64 8.77
N PRO A 153 1.17 5.55 8.30
CA PRO A 153 2.17 4.78 9.02
C PRO A 153 2.29 5.41 10.40
N GLN A 154 1.89 4.65 11.43
CA GLN A 154 2.04 5.05 12.82
C GLN A 154 3.50 5.50 13.03
N ARG A 155 3.72 6.48 13.92
CA ARG A 155 5.07 6.98 14.26
C ARG A 155 6.09 5.86 14.47
N ASP A 156 5.65 4.72 15.00
CA ASP A 156 6.49 3.55 15.22
C ASP A 156 7.09 3.00 13.91
N ALA A 157 6.33 2.91 12.82
CA ALA A 157 6.84 2.44 11.53
C ALA A 157 7.93 3.35 10.95
N GLN A 158 7.80 4.67 11.12
CA GLN A 158 8.82 5.64 10.70
C GLN A 158 10.09 5.53 11.56
N LEU A 159 9.96 5.23 12.85
CA LEU A 159 11.10 5.00 13.73
C LEU A 159 11.86 3.71 13.37
N LEU A 160 11.14 2.62 13.04
CA LEU A 160 11.76 1.39 12.55
C LEU A 160 12.50 1.59 11.22
N GLU A 161 12.01 2.49 10.35
CA GLU A 161 12.69 2.82 9.09
C GLU A 161 14.04 3.51 9.34
N VAL A 162 14.08 4.47 10.27
CA VAL A 162 15.33 5.17 10.64
C VAL A 162 16.31 4.20 11.29
N GLU A 163 15.85 3.30 12.16
CA GLU A 163 16.70 2.24 12.74
C GLU A 163 17.26 1.28 11.68
N SER A 164 16.45 0.94 10.67
CA SER A 164 16.90 0.12 9.54
C SER A 164 17.95 0.83 8.70
N LYS A 165 17.76 2.13 8.40
CA LYS A 165 18.76 2.97 7.70
C LYS A 165 20.04 3.14 8.53
N LEU A 166 19.93 3.23 9.85
CA LEU A 166 21.10 3.30 10.75
C LEU A 166 21.90 1.99 10.72
N ARG A 167 21.25 0.84 10.54
CA ARG A 167 21.97 -0.44 10.35
C ARG A 167 22.65 -0.53 8.97
N ILE A 168 22.19 0.21 7.97
CA ILE A 168 22.87 0.33 6.67
C ILE A 168 24.17 1.14 6.83
N LEU A 169 24.18 2.20 7.65
CA LEU A 169 25.36 3.03 7.93
C LEU A 169 26.54 2.23 8.52
N THR A 170 26.28 1.20 9.32
CA THR A 170 27.29 0.28 9.87
C THR A 170 27.34 -1.07 9.14
N SER A 171 26.69 -1.17 7.97
CA SER A 171 26.66 -2.40 7.20
C SER A 171 28.01 -2.74 6.59
N ARG A 172 28.20 -4.03 6.30
CA ARG A 172 29.39 -4.53 5.64
C ARG A 172 29.67 -3.82 4.31
N ASN A 173 28.64 -3.54 3.49
CA ASN A 173 28.82 -2.92 2.18
C ASN A 173 29.39 -1.49 2.30
N VAL A 174 28.87 -0.71 3.25
CA VAL A 174 29.36 0.65 3.52
C VAL A 174 30.80 0.62 4.04
N LEU A 175 31.08 -0.21 5.06
CA LEU A 175 32.42 -0.33 5.62
C LEU A 175 33.44 -0.85 4.59
N GLN A 176 33.02 -1.79 3.73
CA GLN A 176 33.84 -2.32 2.65
C GLN A 176 34.23 -1.24 1.64
N ARG A 177 33.25 -0.44 1.19
CA ARG A 177 33.50 0.68 0.26
C ARG A 177 34.53 1.66 0.84
N VAL A 178 34.45 1.95 2.13
CA VAL A 178 35.41 2.81 2.83
C VAL A 178 36.80 2.17 2.94
N ILE A 179 36.88 0.86 3.20
CA ILE A 179 38.16 0.12 3.23
C ILE A 179 38.84 0.16 1.87
N ASP A 180 38.08 0.00 0.80
CA ASP A 180 38.60 0.01 -0.58
C ASP A 180 39.03 1.43 -1.00
N GLU A 181 38.24 2.45 -0.66
CA GLU A 181 38.48 3.85 -0.99
C GLU A 181 39.70 4.42 -0.25
N LEU A 182 39.79 4.22 1.07
CA LEU A 182 40.90 4.69 1.90
C LEU A 182 42.05 3.69 2.00
N ARG A 183 41.95 2.53 1.34
CA ARG A 183 42.95 1.45 1.36
C ARG A 183 43.34 1.02 2.77
N LEU A 184 42.36 0.89 3.66
CA LEU A 184 42.59 0.56 5.08
C LEU A 184 43.19 -0.84 5.29
N ALA A 185 43.10 -1.72 4.29
CA ALA A 185 43.75 -3.03 4.32
C ALA A 185 45.30 -2.97 4.30
N ASP A 186 45.86 -1.83 3.87
CA ASP A 186 47.30 -1.58 3.85
C ASP A 186 47.77 -0.75 5.07
N ASP A 187 46.84 -0.28 5.90
CA ASP A 187 47.15 0.60 7.05
C ASP A 187 47.52 -0.23 8.31
N PRO A 188 48.71 -0.03 8.90
CA PRO A 188 49.14 -0.74 10.11
C PRO A 188 48.26 -0.48 11.33
N GLU A 189 47.46 0.59 11.32
CA GLU A 189 46.51 0.93 12.38
C GLU A 189 45.31 -0.05 12.40
N PHE A 190 44.90 -0.54 11.23
CA PHE A 190 43.73 -1.43 11.05
C PHE A 190 44.13 -2.89 10.89
N VAL A 191 45.25 -3.14 10.20
CA VAL A 191 45.85 -4.46 10.06
C VAL A 191 47.13 -4.48 10.89
N ARG A 192 47.02 -4.90 12.15
CA ARG A 192 48.21 -5.05 12.99
C ARG A 192 49.15 -6.08 12.36
N PRO A 193 50.40 -5.73 12.03
CA PRO A 193 51.35 -6.69 11.52
C PRO A 193 51.57 -7.75 12.59
N THR A 194 51.08 -8.96 12.35
CA THR A 194 51.26 -10.04 13.32
C THR A 194 52.68 -10.53 13.17
N ILE A 195 53.44 -10.60 14.27
CA ILE A 195 54.84 -11.06 14.29
C ILE A 195 54.97 -12.52 13.77
N LEU A 196 53.86 -13.23 13.62
CA LEU A 196 53.74 -14.56 13.00
C LEU A 196 53.35 -14.57 11.51
N ASP A 197 53.12 -13.42 10.85
CA ASP A 197 52.71 -13.39 9.44
C ASP A 197 53.77 -13.98 8.50
N TRP A 198 55.05 -13.78 8.81
CA TRP A 198 56.15 -14.41 8.08
C TRP A 198 56.21 -15.94 8.27
N MET A 199 55.62 -16.47 9.34
CA MET A 199 55.60 -17.92 9.65
C MET A 199 54.33 -18.60 9.10
N LYS A 200 53.20 -17.88 9.04
CA LYS A 200 51.93 -18.38 8.48
C LYS A 200 51.93 -18.47 6.95
N THR A 201 52.63 -17.57 6.27
CA THR A 201 52.81 -17.58 4.81
C THR A 201 53.56 -18.81 4.28
N LEU A 202 54.27 -19.54 5.15
CA LEU A 202 54.95 -20.81 4.82
C LEU A 202 54.04 -22.05 4.97
N VAL A 203 52.92 -21.96 5.69
CA VAL A 203 52.10 -23.13 6.08
C VAL A 203 50.76 -23.20 5.34
N ALA A 204 50.23 -22.08 4.84
CA ALA A 204 49.03 -22.08 4.01
C ALA A 204 49.01 -20.89 3.03
N PRO A 205 48.95 -21.12 1.71
CA PRO A 205 48.63 -20.06 0.74
C PRO A 205 47.13 -19.79 0.81
N ARG A 206 46.67 -19.20 1.91
CA ARG A 206 45.35 -18.56 1.99
C ARG A 206 45.45 -17.20 1.32
N ASP A 207 44.38 -16.74 0.67
CA ASP A 207 44.33 -15.42 0.03
C ASP A 207 44.59 -14.31 1.06
N ALA A 208 45.86 -13.94 1.22
CA ALA A 208 46.32 -13.00 2.24
C ALA A 208 45.66 -11.61 2.11
N LYS A 209 45.11 -11.29 0.93
CA LYS A 209 44.32 -10.08 0.70
C LYS A 209 42.95 -10.13 1.39
N ALA A 210 42.21 -11.22 1.22
CA ALA A 210 40.88 -11.40 1.83
C ALA A 210 40.97 -11.44 3.37
N ASP A 211 42.04 -12.03 3.92
CA ASP A 211 42.28 -12.06 5.37
C ASP A 211 42.61 -10.67 5.93
N LYS A 212 43.39 -9.85 5.21
CA LYS A 212 43.71 -8.46 5.60
C LYS A 212 42.48 -7.55 5.54
N GLU A 213 41.68 -7.69 4.49
CA GLU A 213 40.44 -6.93 4.30
C GLU A 213 39.42 -7.25 5.40
N LEU A 214 39.27 -8.54 5.76
CA LEU A 214 38.43 -8.96 6.88
C LEU A 214 38.96 -8.42 8.23
N ALA A 215 40.28 -8.35 8.41
CA ALA A 215 40.87 -7.75 9.61
C ALA A 215 40.61 -6.24 9.69
N ALA A 216 40.81 -5.52 8.57
CA ALA A 216 40.49 -4.10 8.46
C ALA A 216 39.01 -3.83 8.72
N MET A 217 38.12 -4.69 8.21
CA MET A 217 36.68 -4.59 8.43
C MET A 217 36.30 -4.77 9.90
N ARG A 218 36.86 -5.76 10.59
CA ARG A 218 36.64 -5.92 12.04
C ARG A 218 37.14 -4.70 12.81
N ALA A 219 38.36 -4.26 12.53
CA ALA A 219 38.95 -3.10 13.18
C ALA A 219 38.12 -1.83 12.96
N LEU A 220 37.65 -1.60 11.74
CA LEU A 220 36.78 -0.47 11.41
C LEU A 220 35.42 -0.58 12.09
N SER A 221 34.81 -1.76 12.13
CA SER A 221 33.51 -1.97 12.80
C SER A 221 33.55 -1.70 14.31
N GLU A 222 34.68 -1.94 14.98
CA GLU A 222 34.89 -1.60 16.39
C GLU A 222 35.14 -0.10 16.61
N ARG A 223 35.52 0.62 15.55
CA ARG A 223 35.87 2.03 15.55
C ARG A 223 34.73 2.97 15.18
N VAL A 224 33.69 2.42 14.57
CA VAL A 224 32.53 3.15 14.07
C VAL A 224 31.32 2.82 14.93
N GLU A 225 30.67 3.85 15.42
CA GLU A 225 29.46 3.73 16.22
C GLU A 225 28.43 4.75 15.71
N ALA A 226 27.28 4.26 15.27
CA ALA A 226 26.16 5.11 14.90
C ALA A 226 25.07 4.98 15.95
N ARG A 227 24.59 6.11 16.47
CA ARG A 227 23.46 6.14 17.41
C ARG A 227 22.49 7.24 17.03
N ARG A 228 21.21 6.97 17.18
CA ARG A 228 20.16 7.98 17.02
C ARG A 228 20.02 8.77 18.31
N GLU A 229 19.83 10.08 18.20
CA GLU A 229 19.53 10.93 19.33
C GLU A 229 18.08 10.67 19.83
N GLU A 230 17.88 10.59 21.15
CA GLU A 230 16.56 10.30 21.71
C GLU A 230 15.52 11.32 21.23
N ARG A 231 14.34 10.82 20.83
CA ARG A 231 13.21 11.64 20.35
C ARG A 231 13.54 12.56 19.15
N SER A 232 14.61 12.27 18.40
CA SER A 232 15.03 13.01 17.21
C SER A 232 15.31 12.08 16.03
N PHE A 233 15.27 12.63 14.81
CA PHE A 233 15.68 11.96 13.55
C PHE A 233 17.15 12.21 13.20
N VAL A 234 17.90 12.77 14.14
CA VAL A 234 19.34 12.99 14.04
C VAL A 234 20.07 11.70 14.41
N VAL A 235 20.98 11.28 13.54
CA VAL A 235 21.93 10.19 13.75
C VAL A 235 23.30 10.81 13.98
N ILE A 236 23.91 10.46 15.09
CA ILE A 236 25.27 10.84 15.44
C ILE A 236 26.19 9.68 15.05
N LEU A 237 27.03 9.93 14.05
CA LEU A 237 28.11 9.04 13.65
C LEU A 237 29.36 9.39 14.45
N LYS A 238 29.85 8.42 15.24
CA LYS A 238 31.05 8.53 16.05
C LYS A 238 32.12 7.61 15.48
N VAL A 239 33.26 8.20 15.13
CA VAL A 239 34.40 7.48 14.57
C VAL A 239 35.65 7.86 15.34
N TRP A 240 36.53 6.89 15.61
CA TRP A 240 37.81 7.17 16.24
C TRP A 240 39.00 6.57 15.49
N SER A 241 40.12 7.29 15.50
CA SER A 241 41.41 6.86 14.95
C SER A 241 42.57 7.38 15.82
N GLU A 242 43.76 6.83 15.64
CA GLU A 242 44.99 7.29 16.27
C GLU A 242 45.47 8.64 15.73
N GLU A 243 45.01 9.05 14.55
CA GLU A 243 45.30 10.34 13.93
C GLU A 243 44.04 11.20 13.75
N PRO A 244 44.08 12.50 14.11
CA PRO A 244 42.91 13.38 14.01
C PRO A 244 42.46 13.61 12.56
N ALA A 245 43.40 13.73 11.61
CA ALA A 245 43.08 13.90 10.20
C ALA A 245 42.44 12.63 9.61
N LYS A 246 42.93 11.45 10.01
CA LYS A 246 42.39 10.17 9.57
C LYS A 246 40.99 9.92 10.13
N ALA A 247 40.72 10.32 11.38
CA ALA A 247 39.37 10.25 11.96
C ALA A 247 38.34 11.05 11.13
N ILE A 248 38.70 12.25 10.66
CA ILE A 248 37.84 13.06 9.79
C ILE A 248 37.62 12.37 8.44
N ALA A 249 38.71 11.96 7.77
CA ALA A 249 38.62 11.26 6.48
C ALA A 249 37.77 9.99 6.54
N LEU A 250 37.90 9.20 7.61
CA LEU A 250 37.06 8.03 7.85
C LEU A 250 35.59 8.41 8.00
N SER A 251 35.30 9.47 8.78
CA SER A 251 33.93 9.91 8.97
C SER A 251 33.30 10.42 7.67
N ASP A 252 34.01 11.23 6.88
CA ASP A 252 33.50 11.74 5.60
C ASP A 252 33.28 10.61 4.59
N ALA A 253 34.25 9.68 4.47
CA ALA A 253 34.13 8.52 3.59
C ALA A 253 32.97 7.61 3.97
N ILE A 254 32.70 7.40 5.27
CA ILE A 254 31.55 6.61 5.73
C ILE A 254 30.22 7.27 5.32
N VAL A 255 30.13 8.60 5.40
CA VAL A 255 28.92 9.33 4.99
C VAL A 255 28.70 9.22 3.48
N GLU A 256 29.74 9.44 2.68
CA GLU A 256 29.64 9.33 1.21
C GLU A 256 29.32 7.90 0.77
N ALA A 257 29.97 6.90 1.38
CA ALA A 257 29.68 5.50 1.12
C ALA A 257 28.25 5.11 1.49
N PHE A 258 27.71 5.68 2.57
CA PHE A 258 26.33 5.47 3.01
C PHE A 258 25.30 6.10 2.08
N GLU A 259 25.50 7.35 1.64
CA GLU A 259 24.64 8.01 0.64
C GLU A 259 24.59 7.19 -0.66
N ALA A 260 25.76 6.75 -1.15
CA ALA A 260 25.85 5.91 -2.34
C ALA A 260 25.19 4.54 -2.19
N GLU A 261 25.30 3.89 -1.02
CA GLU A 261 24.65 2.60 -0.74
C GLU A 261 23.13 2.74 -0.71
N LEU A 262 22.61 3.83 -0.16
CA LEU A 262 21.18 4.09 -0.12
C LEU A 262 20.61 4.39 -1.50
N PHE A 263 21.30 5.20 -2.29
CA PHE A 263 20.92 5.43 -3.68
C PHE A 263 20.90 4.11 -4.47
N GLN A 264 21.95 3.30 -4.35
CA GLN A 264 22.04 2.00 -5.04
C GLN A 264 20.92 1.04 -4.60
N SER A 265 20.69 0.89 -3.29
CA SER A 265 19.65 0.03 -2.74
C SER A 265 18.23 0.47 -3.17
N ALA A 266 17.99 1.79 -3.22
CA ALA A 266 16.74 2.36 -3.73
C ALA A 266 16.57 2.08 -5.24
N ALA A 267 17.63 2.29 -6.03
CA ALA A 267 17.63 2.02 -7.47
C ALA A 267 17.41 0.53 -7.78
N GLU A 268 18.06 -0.39 -7.07
CA GLU A 268 17.87 -1.84 -7.21
C GLU A 268 16.44 -2.27 -6.83
N SER A 269 15.90 -1.70 -5.76
CA SER A 269 14.52 -1.98 -5.32
C SER A 269 13.51 -1.44 -6.33
N ALA A 270 13.68 -0.22 -6.82
CA ALA A 270 12.87 0.35 -7.89
C ALA A 270 13.02 -0.46 -9.19
N GLY A 271 14.20 -0.99 -9.49
CA GLY A 271 14.47 -1.86 -10.63
C GLY A 271 13.69 -3.17 -10.57
N ARG A 272 13.69 -3.84 -9.41
CA ARG A 272 12.88 -5.06 -9.18
C ARG A 272 11.39 -4.80 -9.34
N VAL A 273 10.90 -3.67 -8.80
CA VAL A 273 9.49 -3.25 -8.97
C VAL A 273 9.17 -2.99 -10.44
N ALA A 274 10.05 -2.28 -11.16
CA ALA A 274 9.86 -2.02 -12.59
C ALA A 274 9.87 -3.32 -13.42
N GLN A 275 10.73 -4.28 -13.10
CA GLN A 275 10.73 -5.59 -13.76
C GLN A 275 9.41 -6.33 -13.54
N ASN A 276 8.94 -6.42 -12.28
CA ASN A 276 7.66 -7.05 -11.97
C ASN A 276 6.48 -6.34 -12.67
N LEU A 277 6.52 -5.01 -12.73
CA LEU A 277 5.51 -4.22 -13.42
C LEU A 277 5.53 -4.44 -14.93
N ASN A 278 6.70 -4.61 -15.56
CA ASN A 278 6.81 -4.97 -16.98
C ASN A 278 6.21 -6.34 -17.27
N GLU A 279 6.50 -7.36 -16.44
CA GLU A 279 5.88 -8.69 -16.58
C GLU A 279 4.35 -8.60 -16.48
N ARG A 280 3.85 -7.77 -15.55
CA ARG A 280 2.41 -7.50 -15.41
C ARG A 280 1.83 -6.75 -16.60
N LEU A 281 2.55 -5.76 -17.15
CA LEU A 281 2.13 -5.02 -18.34
C LEU A 281 2.04 -5.91 -19.57
N ASP A 282 2.96 -6.85 -19.74
CA ASP A 282 2.90 -7.84 -20.81
C ASP A 282 1.68 -8.75 -20.69
N GLU A 283 1.35 -9.20 -19.47
CA GLU A 283 0.13 -9.95 -19.21
C GLU A 283 -1.12 -9.13 -19.54
N LEU A 284 -1.19 -7.88 -19.05
CA LEU A 284 -2.31 -6.97 -19.32
C LEU A 284 -2.46 -6.70 -20.82
N ARG A 285 -1.36 -6.47 -21.54
CA ARG A 285 -1.36 -6.28 -22.99
C ARG A 285 -1.92 -7.49 -23.72
N ARG A 286 -1.52 -8.72 -23.33
CA ARG A 286 -2.08 -9.95 -23.89
C ARG A 286 -3.59 -10.06 -23.61
N ASN A 287 -4.02 -9.73 -22.40
CA ASN A 287 -5.43 -9.75 -22.01
C ASN A 287 -6.28 -8.76 -22.82
N VAL A 288 -5.76 -7.55 -23.07
CA VAL A 288 -6.41 -6.55 -23.94
C VAL A 288 -6.51 -7.08 -25.37
N THR A 289 -5.39 -7.54 -25.93
CA THR A 289 -5.33 -8.07 -27.31
C THR A 289 -6.31 -9.23 -27.49
N GLU A 290 -6.40 -10.13 -26.51
CA GLU A 290 -7.31 -11.26 -26.54
C GLU A 290 -8.78 -10.82 -26.40
N ALA A 291 -9.08 -9.83 -25.55
CA ALA A 291 -10.43 -9.30 -25.41
C ALA A 291 -10.89 -8.57 -26.69
N GLU A 292 -10.05 -7.73 -27.29
CA GLU A 292 -10.31 -7.07 -28.57
C GLU A 292 -10.49 -8.09 -29.70
N LYS A 293 -9.66 -9.13 -29.73
CA LYS A 293 -9.81 -10.22 -30.69
C LYS A 293 -11.17 -10.92 -30.55
N ARG A 294 -11.63 -11.21 -29.33
CA ARG A 294 -12.96 -11.78 -29.09
C ARG A 294 -14.08 -10.87 -29.59
N VAL A 295 -13.97 -9.55 -29.42
CA VAL A 295 -14.94 -8.58 -29.96
C VAL A 295 -15.00 -8.68 -31.49
N GLU A 296 -13.84 -8.68 -32.14
CA GLU A 296 -13.72 -8.76 -33.59
C GLU A 296 -14.22 -10.09 -34.16
N ASP A 297 -13.84 -11.21 -33.53
CA ASP A 297 -14.27 -12.54 -33.95
C ASP A 297 -15.78 -12.71 -33.74
N PHE A 298 -16.34 -12.25 -32.61
CA PHE A 298 -17.78 -12.27 -32.36
C PHE A 298 -18.54 -11.41 -33.38
N ARG A 299 -18.04 -10.21 -33.71
CA ARG A 299 -18.64 -9.34 -34.74
C ARG A 299 -18.66 -10.01 -36.12
N ARG A 300 -17.58 -10.73 -36.46
CA ARG A 300 -17.44 -11.46 -37.73
C ARG A 300 -18.37 -12.69 -37.79
N GLU A 301 -18.38 -13.50 -36.74
CA GLU A 301 -19.16 -14.74 -36.65
C GLU A 301 -20.66 -14.48 -36.67
N ASN A 302 -21.11 -13.38 -36.05
CA ASN A 302 -22.51 -12.98 -36.01
C ASN A 302 -22.90 -12.01 -37.14
N GLY A 303 -21.99 -11.71 -38.08
CA GLY A 303 -22.30 -10.83 -39.22
C GLY A 303 -22.73 -9.41 -38.84
N LEU A 304 -22.33 -8.91 -37.67
CA LEU A 304 -22.76 -7.62 -37.10
C LEU A 304 -22.05 -6.44 -37.78
N GLN A 305 -22.26 -6.32 -39.09
CA GLN A 305 -21.76 -5.22 -39.89
C GLN A 305 -22.63 -3.99 -39.67
N SER A 306 -22.00 -2.90 -39.26
CA SER A 306 -22.67 -1.61 -39.13
C SER A 306 -22.18 -0.66 -40.20
N THR A 307 -23.11 0.05 -40.83
CA THR A 307 -22.82 1.19 -41.71
C THR A 307 -23.34 2.44 -40.99
N ASN A 308 -22.47 3.44 -40.80
CA ASN A 308 -22.82 4.71 -40.12
C ASN A 308 -23.43 4.56 -38.70
N GLY A 309 -23.09 3.48 -37.97
CA GLY A 309 -23.56 3.27 -36.59
C GLY A 309 -24.89 2.53 -36.47
N GLU A 310 -25.52 2.14 -37.59
CA GLU A 310 -26.72 1.30 -37.61
C GLU A 310 -26.42 -0.06 -38.25
N LEU A 311 -27.09 -1.13 -37.80
CA LEU A 311 -26.95 -2.47 -38.39
C LEU A 311 -27.56 -2.50 -39.78
N VAL A 312 -26.93 -3.23 -40.71
CA VAL A 312 -27.44 -3.39 -42.08
C VAL A 312 -28.82 -4.06 -42.09
N SER A 313 -29.09 -5.00 -41.18
CA SER A 313 -30.40 -5.65 -41.02
C SER A 313 -31.51 -4.69 -40.61
N ASN A 314 -31.23 -3.73 -39.73
CA ASN A 314 -32.21 -2.69 -39.37
C ASN A 314 -32.56 -1.81 -40.58
N GLN A 315 -31.57 -1.44 -41.38
CA GLN A 315 -31.77 -0.65 -42.59
C GLN A 315 -32.61 -1.42 -43.63
N LEU A 316 -32.27 -2.69 -43.87
CA LEU A 316 -33.02 -3.56 -44.79
C LEU A 316 -34.46 -3.79 -44.32
N SER A 317 -34.68 -3.99 -43.01
CA SER A 317 -36.00 -4.15 -42.42
C SER A 317 -36.89 -2.91 -42.63
N SER A 318 -36.32 -1.70 -42.47
CA SER A 318 -37.01 -0.44 -42.73
C SER A 318 -37.40 -0.28 -44.20
N GLU A 319 -36.50 -0.66 -45.12
CA GLU A 319 -36.77 -0.67 -46.55
C GLU A 319 -37.86 -1.68 -46.92
N LEU A 320 -37.80 -2.91 -46.42
CA LEU A 320 -38.81 -3.95 -46.61
C LEU A 320 -40.18 -3.50 -46.07
N ASN A 321 -40.23 -2.87 -44.91
CA ASN A 321 -41.48 -2.35 -44.35
C ASN A 321 -42.10 -1.29 -45.27
N THR A 322 -41.28 -0.43 -45.88
CA THR A 322 -41.73 0.55 -46.88
C THR A 322 -42.26 -0.14 -48.15
N GLN A 323 -41.59 -1.19 -48.62
CA GLN A 323 -42.03 -1.98 -49.78
C GLN A 323 -43.34 -2.75 -49.49
N VAL A 324 -43.52 -3.27 -48.27
CA VAL A 324 -44.77 -3.91 -47.84
C VAL A 324 -45.92 -2.92 -47.82
N LEU A 325 -45.71 -1.69 -47.32
CA LEU A 325 -46.74 -0.64 -47.33
C LEU A 325 -47.13 -0.23 -48.75
N ASP A 326 -46.16 -0.09 -49.66
CA ASP A 326 -46.42 0.19 -51.08
C ASP A 326 -47.18 -0.97 -51.76
N GLY A 327 -46.74 -2.21 -51.53
CA GLY A 327 -47.43 -3.42 -52.03
C GLY A 327 -48.86 -3.54 -51.48
N GLN A 328 -49.07 -3.21 -50.20
CA GLN A 328 -50.39 -3.20 -49.58
C GLN A 328 -51.30 -2.15 -50.22
N GLN A 329 -50.78 -0.97 -50.54
CA GLN A 329 -51.52 0.07 -51.25
C GLN A 329 -51.94 -0.41 -52.65
N ARG A 330 -51.04 -1.05 -53.40
CA ARG A 330 -51.35 -1.61 -54.73
C ARG A 330 -52.41 -2.71 -54.66
N PHE A 331 -52.30 -3.60 -53.68
CA PHE A 331 -53.32 -4.63 -53.42
C PHE A 331 -54.69 -4.03 -53.12
N ILE A 332 -54.77 -3.04 -52.22
CA ILE A 332 -56.04 -2.36 -51.88
C ILE A 332 -56.66 -1.70 -53.12
N GLN A 333 -55.85 -1.08 -53.97
CA GLN A 333 -56.32 -0.47 -55.22
C GLN A 333 -56.87 -1.53 -56.19
N ALA A 334 -56.15 -2.63 -56.39
CA ALA A 334 -56.57 -3.73 -57.26
C ALA A 334 -57.84 -4.42 -56.73
N GLU A 335 -57.90 -4.67 -55.42
CA GLU A 335 -59.08 -5.25 -54.73
C GLU A 335 -60.30 -4.35 -54.88
N THR A 336 -60.16 -3.05 -54.62
CA THR A 336 -61.25 -2.09 -54.74
C THR A 336 -61.78 -2.04 -56.17
N ARG A 337 -60.88 -2.00 -57.17
CA ARG A 337 -61.25 -2.00 -58.59
C ARG A 337 -61.98 -3.29 -58.99
N TYR A 338 -61.47 -4.45 -58.56
CA TYR A 338 -62.13 -5.74 -58.82
C TYR A 338 -63.51 -5.82 -58.17
N ARG A 339 -63.64 -5.42 -56.90
CA ARG A 339 -64.92 -5.39 -56.18
C ARG A 339 -65.93 -4.48 -56.88
N GLN A 340 -65.54 -3.26 -57.24
CA GLN A 340 -66.39 -2.32 -57.98
C GLN A 340 -66.84 -2.87 -59.34
N MET A 341 -65.93 -3.48 -60.10
CA MET A 341 -66.29 -4.13 -61.37
C MET A 341 -67.26 -5.29 -61.17
N SER A 342 -67.00 -6.15 -60.18
CA SER A 342 -67.84 -7.33 -59.89
C SER A 342 -69.28 -6.94 -59.53
N ALA A 343 -69.45 -5.90 -58.70
CA ALA A 343 -70.75 -5.35 -58.34
C ALA A 343 -71.48 -4.77 -59.55
N ALA A 344 -70.79 -3.99 -60.40
CA ALA A 344 -71.37 -3.40 -61.60
C ALA A 344 -71.80 -4.45 -62.65
N VAL A 345 -71.10 -5.60 -62.75
CA VAL A 345 -71.56 -6.74 -63.56
C VAL A 345 -72.80 -7.40 -62.95
N ALA A 346 -72.82 -7.62 -61.64
CA ALA A 346 -73.94 -8.26 -60.94
C ALA A 346 -75.24 -7.43 -61.02
N GLU A 347 -75.14 -6.10 -60.97
CA GLU A 347 -76.26 -5.17 -61.09
C GLU A 347 -76.68 -4.91 -62.56
N GLY A 348 -75.96 -5.47 -63.54
CA GLY A 348 -76.25 -5.27 -64.96
C GLY A 348 -75.88 -3.88 -65.51
N GLN A 349 -75.16 -3.05 -64.74
CA GLN A 349 -74.81 -1.66 -65.07
C GLN A 349 -73.53 -1.52 -65.93
N THR A 350 -73.13 -2.60 -66.62
CA THR A 350 -71.94 -2.67 -67.47
C THR A 350 -71.83 -1.55 -68.52
N ALA A 351 -72.97 -1.07 -69.04
CA ALA A 351 -73.00 -0.01 -70.04
C ALA A 351 -72.64 1.38 -69.50
N SER A 352 -72.93 1.65 -68.22
CA SER A 352 -72.87 3.00 -67.62
C SER A 352 -71.73 3.21 -66.63
N ALA A 353 -71.17 2.13 -66.05
CA ALA A 353 -70.16 2.23 -65.00
C ALA A 353 -68.79 2.69 -65.54
N SER A 354 -68.27 3.83 -65.05
CA SER A 354 -66.95 4.39 -65.44
C SER A 354 -65.76 3.46 -65.17
N VAL A 355 -65.94 2.49 -64.26
CA VAL A 355 -64.90 1.54 -63.83
C VAL A 355 -64.40 0.63 -64.97
N PHE A 356 -65.24 0.37 -65.99
CA PHE A 356 -64.84 -0.39 -67.20
C PHE A 356 -64.24 0.54 -68.25
N GLU A 357 -62.98 0.91 -68.06
CA GLU A 357 -62.24 1.77 -68.98
C GLU A 357 -61.28 0.94 -69.85
N SER A 358 -61.60 0.84 -71.15
CA SER A 358 -60.74 0.28 -72.18
C SER A 358 -61.01 0.98 -73.52
N ALA A 359 -60.04 1.02 -74.43
CA ALA A 359 -60.24 1.64 -75.74
C ALA A 359 -61.42 1.00 -76.52
N ASN A 360 -61.60 -0.32 -76.39
CA ASN A 360 -62.71 -1.06 -76.99
C ASN A 360 -64.05 -0.71 -76.33
N MET A 361 -64.10 -0.63 -75.00
CA MET A 361 -65.33 -0.25 -74.27
C MET A 361 -65.75 1.18 -74.61
N THR A 362 -64.78 2.11 -74.74
CA THR A 362 -65.05 3.49 -75.16
C THR A 362 -65.63 3.55 -76.57
N ASN A 363 -65.10 2.76 -77.51
CA ASN A 363 -65.64 2.67 -78.87
C ASN A 363 -67.06 2.07 -78.88
N LEU A 364 -67.28 0.96 -78.16
CA LEU A 364 -68.61 0.35 -78.02
C LEU A 364 -69.63 1.33 -77.41
N ARG A 365 -69.25 2.12 -76.39
CA ARG A 365 -70.11 3.17 -75.81
C ARG A 365 -70.45 4.27 -76.81
N GLN A 366 -69.47 4.71 -77.61
CA GLN A 366 -69.70 5.72 -78.65
C GLN A 366 -70.70 5.21 -79.71
N GLN A 367 -70.52 3.97 -80.18
CA GLN A 367 -71.44 3.32 -81.12
C GLN A 367 -72.84 3.14 -80.52
N TYR A 368 -72.93 2.66 -79.27
CA TYR A 368 -74.20 2.50 -78.56
C TYR A 368 -74.95 3.82 -78.41
N ASN A 369 -74.27 4.89 -77.97
CA ASN A 369 -74.89 6.20 -77.79
C ASN A 369 -75.35 6.82 -79.12
N ALA A 370 -74.56 6.67 -80.19
CA ALA A 370 -74.96 7.12 -81.53
C ALA A 370 -76.19 6.37 -82.05
N LEU A 371 -76.22 5.03 -81.90
CA LEU A 371 -77.36 4.20 -82.29
C LEU A 371 -78.60 4.51 -81.43
N GLN A 372 -78.42 4.76 -80.13
CA GLN A 372 -79.51 5.12 -79.23
C GLN A 372 -80.15 6.47 -79.60
N GLN A 373 -79.34 7.47 -79.97
CA GLN A 373 -79.85 8.75 -80.51
C GLN A 373 -80.61 8.57 -81.82
N GLN A 374 -80.08 7.73 -82.72
CA GLN A 374 -80.73 7.40 -83.98
C GLN A 374 -82.07 6.69 -83.76
N ILE A 375 -82.14 5.70 -82.86
CA ILE A 375 -83.39 5.04 -82.46
C ILE A 375 -84.39 6.06 -81.92
N GLY A 376 -83.96 7.00 -81.07
CA GLY A 376 -84.82 8.06 -80.53
C GLY A 376 -85.46 8.93 -81.63
N SER A 377 -84.68 9.35 -82.62
CA SER A 377 -85.19 10.10 -83.78
C SER A 377 -86.15 9.28 -84.65
N MET A 378 -85.85 7.99 -84.84
CA MET A 378 -86.68 7.06 -85.61
C MET A 378 -88.01 6.77 -84.93
N GLN A 379 -88.07 6.74 -83.60
CA GLN A 379 -89.31 6.55 -82.84
C GLN A 379 -90.28 7.73 -82.96
N LEU A 380 -89.76 8.96 -83.12
CA LEU A 380 -90.58 10.15 -83.33
C LEU A 380 -91.20 10.20 -84.74
N THR A 381 -90.54 9.56 -85.71
CA THR A 381 -90.96 9.61 -87.13
C THR A 381 -91.69 8.35 -87.58
N TYR A 382 -91.31 7.19 -87.05
CA TYR A 382 -91.82 5.88 -87.44
C TYR A 382 -92.56 5.21 -86.27
N GLY A 383 -93.71 4.59 -86.54
CA GLY A 383 -94.45 3.83 -85.54
C GLY A 383 -93.69 2.62 -84.98
N GLU A 384 -94.09 2.12 -83.80
CA GLU A 384 -93.32 1.15 -83.01
C GLU A 384 -92.96 -0.18 -83.70
N ARG A 385 -93.68 -0.57 -84.76
CA ARG A 385 -93.52 -1.83 -85.50
C ARG A 385 -92.79 -1.68 -86.84
N HIS A 386 -92.25 -0.50 -87.14
CA HIS A 386 -91.58 -0.26 -88.43
C HIS A 386 -90.32 -1.13 -88.59
N PRO A 387 -90.09 -1.81 -89.74
CA PRO A 387 -88.96 -2.74 -89.92
C PRO A 387 -87.59 -2.15 -89.60
N ARG A 388 -87.34 -0.88 -89.97
CA ARG A 388 -86.07 -0.19 -89.65
C ARG A 388 -85.85 -0.01 -88.15
N LEU A 389 -86.91 0.23 -87.37
CA LEU A 389 -86.82 0.39 -85.93
C LEU A 389 -86.55 -0.96 -85.24
N VAL A 390 -87.14 -2.04 -85.74
CA VAL A 390 -86.87 -3.41 -85.26
C VAL A 390 -85.42 -3.80 -85.52
N ALA A 391 -84.90 -3.52 -86.72
CA ALA A 391 -83.50 -3.76 -87.06
C ALA A 391 -82.54 -2.96 -86.13
N ALA A 392 -82.77 -1.65 -85.95
CA ALA A 392 -81.95 -0.83 -85.06
C ALA A 392 -82.01 -1.27 -83.59
N ARG A 393 -83.18 -1.72 -83.09
CA ARG A 393 -83.31 -2.32 -81.75
C ARG A 393 -82.50 -3.63 -81.64
N SER A 394 -82.50 -4.47 -82.68
CA SER A 394 -81.70 -5.70 -82.68
C SER A 394 -80.19 -5.43 -82.67
N GLU A 395 -79.74 -4.41 -83.42
CA GLU A 395 -78.36 -3.96 -83.44
C GLU A 395 -77.94 -3.39 -82.07
N ARG A 396 -78.83 -2.65 -81.40
CA ARG A 396 -78.61 -2.20 -80.01
C ARG A 396 -78.43 -3.38 -79.06
N THR A 397 -79.27 -4.41 -79.14
CA THR A 397 -79.12 -5.60 -78.29
C THR A 397 -77.83 -6.36 -78.57
N ALA A 398 -77.35 -6.38 -79.82
CA ALA A 398 -76.06 -6.96 -80.16
C ALA A 398 -74.89 -6.15 -79.58
N LEU A 399 -74.96 -4.81 -79.64
CA LEU A 399 -73.98 -3.93 -78.98
C LEU A 399 -74.00 -4.09 -77.46
N GLU A 400 -75.18 -4.18 -76.83
CA GLU A 400 -75.31 -4.45 -75.38
C GLU A 400 -74.67 -5.79 -74.99
N ALA A 401 -74.83 -6.84 -75.80
CA ALA A 401 -74.20 -8.13 -75.58
C ALA A 401 -72.67 -8.03 -75.72
N ALA A 402 -72.16 -7.36 -76.77
CA ALA A 402 -70.74 -7.13 -76.96
C ALA A 402 -70.10 -6.32 -75.82
N MET A 403 -70.82 -5.32 -75.28
CA MET A 403 -70.40 -4.55 -74.11
C MET A 403 -70.35 -5.42 -72.84
N LYS A 404 -71.32 -6.31 -72.62
CA LYS A 404 -71.30 -7.25 -71.49
C LYS A 404 -70.11 -8.22 -71.57
N ASP A 405 -69.81 -8.73 -72.76
CA ASP A 405 -68.68 -9.63 -72.96
C ASP A 405 -67.34 -8.91 -72.80
N GLU A 406 -67.23 -7.66 -73.26
CA GLU A 406 -66.06 -6.83 -72.99
C GLU A 406 -65.90 -6.52 -71.50
N ALA A 407 -67.00 -6.22 -70.79
CA ALA A 407 -66.96 -6.03 -69.33
C ALA A 407 -66.49 -7.29 -68.59
N ARG A 408 -66.91 -8.48 -69.02
CA ARG A 408 -66.41 -9.76 -68.47
C ARG A 408 -64.91 -9.95 -68.72
N ARG A 409 -64.43 -9.67 -69.93
CA ARG A 409 -62.98 -9.71 -70.24
C ARG A 409 -62.17 -8.75 -69.38
N ILE A 410 -62.66 -7.53 -69.18
CA ILE A 410 -62.02 -6.54 -68.29
C ILE A 410 -62.03 -7.03 -66.83
N LEU A 411 -63.14 -7.62 -66.37
CA LEU A 411 -63.25 -8.19 -65.02
C LEU A 411 -62.28 -9.36 -64.81
N GLU A 412 -62.13 -10.26 -65.78
CA GLU A 412 -61.16 -11.36 -65.72
C GLU A 412 -59.71 -10.85 -65.62
N ARG A 413 -59.38 -9.81 -66.40
CA ARG A 413 -58.07 -9.13 -66.29
C ARG A 413 -57.87 -8.50 -64.92
N SER A 414 -58.89 -7.82 -64.40
CA SER A 414 -58.88 -7.21 -63.06
C SER A 414 -58.70 -8.25 -61.96
N LYS A 415 -59.32 -9.43 -62.09
CA LYS A 415 -59.11 -10.57 -61.20
C LYS A 415 -57.67 -11.07 -61.25
N ALA A 416 -57.12 -11.24 -62.44
CA ALA A 416 -55.72 -11.65 -62.61
C ALA A 416 -54.74 -10.63 -62.03
N ASP A 417 -55.05 -9.34 -62.12
CA ASP A 417 -54.27 -8.26 -61.49
C ASP A 417 -54.39 -8.32 -59.95
N PHE A 418 -55.60 -8.51 -59.40
CA PHE A 418 -55.82 -8.74 -57.97
C PHE A 418 -55.03 -9.94 -57.44
N ASP A 419 -55.11 -11.10 -58.09
CA ASP A 419 -54.40 -12.32 -57.71
C ASP A 419 -52.86 -12.12 -57.79
N ARG A 420 -52.39 -11.29 -58.73
CA ARG A 420 -50.96 -10.95 -58.86
C ARG A 420 -50.49 -10.08 -57.70
N GLU A 421 -51.21 -8.99 -57.40
CA GLU A 421 -50.85 -8.09 -56.31
C GLU A 421 -50.96 -8.78 -54.93
N GLN A 422 -51.92 -9.70 -54.76
CA GLN A 422 -52.02 -10.51 -53.56
C GLN A 422 -50.76 -11.37 -53.34
N LYS A 423 -50.35 -12.11 -54.37
CA LYS A 423 -49.13 -12.95 -54.29
C LYS A 423 -47.87 -12.12 -54.07
N ALA A 424 -47.79 -10.92 -54.67
CA ALA A 424 -46.69 -10.01 -54.45
C ALA A 424 -46.63 -9.51 -53.00
N LEU A 425 -47.78 -9.12 -52.43
CA LEU A 425 -47.89 -8.72 -51.03
C LEU A 425 -47.55 -9.86 -50.07
N ASP A 426 -48.05 -11.07 -50.31
CA ASP A 426 -47.76 -12.22 -49.47
C ASP A 426 -46.26 -12.59 -49.50
N ALA A 427 -45.62 -12.49 -50.66
CA ALA A 427 -44.17 -12.70 -50.79
C ALA A 427 -43.36 -11.60 -50.08
N LEU A 428 -43.79 -10.34 -50.16
CA LEU A 428 -43.14 -9.23 -49.44
C LEU A 428 -43.30 -9.38 -47.92
N ARG A 429 -44.48 -9.79 -47.45
CA ARG A 429 -44.75 -10.06 -46.03
C ARG A 429 -43.87 -11.20 -45.51
N GLY A 430 -43.78 -12.31 -46.26
CA GLY A 430 -42.89 -13.42 -45.89
C GLY A 430 -41.44 -12.97 -45.72
N LYS A 431 -40.90 -12.20 -46.68
CA LYS A 431 -39.55 -11.64 -46.57
C LYS A 431 -39.39 -10.67 -45.39
N ALA A 432 -40.39 -9.86 -45.11
CA ALA A 432 -40.36 -8.91 -44.00
C ALA A 432 -40.40 -9.62 -42.64
N ASP A 433 -41.17 -10.71 -42.52
CA ASP A 433 -41.23 -11.53 -41.31
C ASP A 433 -39.93 -12.31 -41.09
N ASP A 434 -39.33 -12.87 -42.15
CA ASP A 434 -38.01 -13.52 -42.10
C ASP A 434 -36.94 -12.52 -41.64
N GLU A 435 -36.90 -11.33 -42.24
CA GLU A 435 -35.93 -10.29 -41.89
C GLU A 435 -36.13 -9.77 -40.46
N LYS A 436 -37.39 -9.68 -40.01
CA LYS A 436 -37.70 -9.31 -38.62
C LYS A 436 -37.11 -10.31 -37.61
N SER A 437 -37.12 -11.61 -37.94
CA SER A 437 -36.47 -12.62 -37.11
C SER A 437 -34.95 -12.45 -37.07
N ASN A 438 -34.33 -12.11 -38.21
CA ASN A 438 -32.89 -11.80 -38.28
C ASN A 438 -32.55 -10.59 -37.40
N VAL A 439 -33.34 -9.51 -37.50
CA VAL A 439 -33.16 -8.30 -36.68
C VAL A 439 -33.23 -8.60 -35.18
N PHE A 440 -34.13 -9.48 -34.71
CA PHE A 440 -34.15 -9.86 -33.29
C PHE A 440 -32.89 -10.62 -32.86
N THR A 441 -32.40 -11.53 -33.71
CA THR A 441 -31.17 -12.29 -33.46
C THR A 441 -29.96 -11.37 -33.42
N ASP A 442 -29.85 -10.47 -34.40
CA ASP A 442 -28.78 -9.48 -34.49
C ASP A 442 -28.79 -8.52 -33.30
N ASN A 443 -29.96 -8.04 -32.88
CA ASN A 443 -30.10 -7.20 -31.70
C ASN A 443 -29.65 -7.92 -30.43
N GLN A 444 -29.99 -9.20 -30.27
CA GLN A 444 -29.52 -10.02 -29.14
C GLN A 444 -28.00 -10.21 -29.17
N ALA A 445 -27.42 -10.49 -30.34
CA ALA A 445 -25.98 -10.57 -30.52
C ALA A 445 -25.31 -9.22 -30.25
N GLN A 446 -25.94 -8.09 -30.61
CA GLN A 446 -25.38 -6.76 -30.37
C GLN A 446 -25.31 -6.41 -28.87
N VAL A 447 -26.23 -6.92 -28.05
CA VAL A 447 -26.12 -6.78 -26.58
C VAL A 447 -24.87 -7.52 -26.08
N GLN A 448 -24.64 -8.76 -26.52
CA GLN A 448 -23.45 -9.53 -26.16
C GLN A 448 -22.16 -8.89 -26.67
N LEU A 449 -22.18 -8.33 -27.88
CA LEU A 449 -21.07 -7.56 -28.43
C LEU A 449 -20.74 -6.35 -27.54
N ARG A 450 -21.74 -5.62 -27.06
CA ARG A 450 -21.53 -4.48 -26.15
C ARG A 450 -20.93 -4.90 -24.81
N ASP A 451 -21.28 -6.07 -24.30
CA ASP A 451 -20.66 -6.63 -23.09
C ASP A 451 -19.19 -6.99 -23.32
N LEU A 452 -18.86 -7.62 -24.46
CA LEU A 452 -17.48 -7.91 -24.85
C LEU A 452 -16.66 -6.63 -25.07
N GLU A 453 -17.24 -5.62 -25.72
CA GLU A 453 -16.61 -4.30 -25.89
C GLU A 453 -16.35 -3.62 -24.54
N ARG A 454 -17.29 -3.75 -23.58
CA ARG A 454 -17.12 -3.22 -22.23
C ARG A 454 -16.00 -3.93 -21.48
N ASP A 455 -15.89 -5.25 -21.61
CA ASP A 455 -14.76 -6.02 -21.05
C ASP A 455 -13.42 -5.59 -21.66
N ALA A 456 -13.36 -5.46 -23.00
CA ALA A 456 -12.17 -5.00 -23.70
C ALA A 456 -11.75 -3.58 -23.26
N ARG A 457 -12.70 -2.64 -23.19
CA ARG A 457 -12.43 -1.27 -22.70
C ARG A 457 -11.98 -1.24 -21.25
N SER A 458 -12.58 -2.06 -20.39
CA SER A 458 -12.19 -2.17 -18.99
C SER A 458 -10.74 -2.65 -18.85
N LYS A 459 -10.37 -3.69 -19.59
CA LYS A 459 -8.99 -4.21 -19.62
C LYS A 459 -8.01 -3.20 -20.21
N ALA A 460 -8.39 -2.47 -21.25
CA ALA A 460 -7.58 -1.41 -21.85
C ALA A 460 -7.32 -0.27 -20.86
N ALA A 461 -8.34 0.19 -20.14
CA ALA A 461 -8.21 1.25 -19.14
C ALA A 461 -7.25 0.84 -17.99
N ILE A 462 -7.33 -0.42 -17.54
CA ILE A 462 -6.39 -0.96 -16.55
C ILE A 462 -4.96 -0.97 -17.11
N TYR A 463 -4.77 -1.48 -18.34
CA TYR A 463 -3.47 -1.48 -19.01
C TYR A 463 -2.86 -0.08 -19.12
N GLU A 464 -3.63 0.90 -19.61
CA GLU A 464 -3.20 2.29 -19.76
C GLU A 464 -2.80 2.93 -18.42
N THR A 465 -3.58 2.68 -17.36
CA THR A 465 -3.27 3.18 -16.02
C THR A 465 -1.96 2.60 -15.48
N HIS A 466 -1.75 1.30 -15.64
CA HIS A 466 -0.51 0.65 -15.22
C HIS A 466 0.68 1.10 -16.07
N LEU A 467 0.48 1.34 -17.36
CA LEU A 467 1.52 1.82 -18.27
C LEU A 467 2.01 3.21 -17.86
N ALA A 468 1.07 4.13 -17.59
CA ALA A 468 1.39 5.46 -17.09
C ALA A 468 2.16 5.39 -15.75
N ARG A 469 1.72 4.52 -14.83
CA ARG A 469 2.42 4.30 -13.54
C ARG A 469 3.83 3.75 -13.73
N ALA A 470 4.03 2.83 -14.67
CA ALA A 470 5.35 2.29 -14.99
C ALA A 470 6.29 3.38 -15.50
N GLN A 471 5.83 4.22 -16.43
CA GLN A 471 6.59 5.36 -16.95
C GLN A 471 6.99 6.32 -15.82
N GLN A 472 6.07 6.66 -14.92
CA GLN A 472 6.35 7.50 -13.76
C GLN A 472 7.41 6.89 -12.81
N ILE A 473 7.38 5.59 -12.57
CA ILE A 473 8.39 4.90 -11.72
C ILE A 473 9.75 4.90 -12.40
N THR A 474 9.80 4.61 -13.71
CA THR A 474 11.05 4.61 -14.48
C THR A 474 11.69 5.99 -14.53
N GLU A 475 10.92 7.07 -14.70
CA GLU A 475 11.43 8.44 -14.61
C GLU A 475 12.02 8.75 -13.23
N ARG A 476 11.44 8.22 -12.14
CA ARG A 476 11.95 8.40 -10.78
C ARG A 476 13.24 7.63 -10.48
N GLN A 477 13.52 6.52 -11.16
CA GLN A 477 14.79 5.81 -10.99
C GLN A 477 16.01 6.69 -11.29
N GLN A 478 15.83 7.78 -12.05
CA GLN A 478 16.87 8.73 -12.41
C GLN A 478 16.99 9.91 -11.43
N ILE A 479 16.05 10.04 -10.47
CA ILE A 479 16.04 11.13 -9.49
C ILE A 479 16.59 10.61 -8.17
N ASP A 480 17.57 11.31 -7.59
CA ASP A 480 18.04 11.00 -6.25
C ASP A 480 16.96 11.36 -5.22
N THR A 481 16.29 10.33 -4.69
CA THR A 481 15.29 10.47 -3.63
C THR A 481 15.87 10.25 -2.24
N THR A 482 17.20 10.23 -2.10
CA THR A 482 17.87 9.98 -0.82
C THR A 482 17.73 11.20 0.09
N ASN A 483 16.73 11.16 0.98
CA ASN A 483 16.46 12.24 1.94
C ASN A 483 17.41 12.21 3.16
N ILE A 484 18.71 12.29 2.90
CA ILE A 484 19.74 12.42 3.94
C ILE A 484 20.40 13.78 3.80
N ARG A 485 20.58 14.43 4.95
CA ARG A 485 21.27 15.70 5.01
C ARG A 485 22.28 15.69 6.14
N VAL A 486 23.54 15.96 5.80
CA VAL A 486 24.59 16.22 6.79
C VAL A 486 24.31 17.57 7.45
N ILE A 487 24.09 17.57 8.77
CA ILE A 487 23.88 18.77 9.59
C ILE A 487 25.22 19.39 9.94
N SER A 488 26.15 18.56 10.40
CA SER A 488 27.48 18.95 10.85
C SER A 488 28.49 17.92 10.33
N ARG A 489 29.59 18.40 9.74
CA ARG A 489 30.71 17.55 9.34
C ARG A 489 31.68 17.37 10.51
N ALA A 490 32.46 16.28 10.48
CA ALA A 490 33.50 16.02 11.46
C ALA A 490 34.48 17.20 11.57
N LEU A 491 34.65 17.71 12.79
CA LEU A 491 35.66 18.73 13.12
C LEU A 491 36.87 18.10 13.81
N PRO A 492 38.08 18.65 13.61
CA PRO A 492 39.28 18.13 14.28
C PRO A 492 39.13 18.24 15.81
N PRO A 493 39.34 17.15 16.56
CA PRO A 493 39.22 17.17 18.00
C PRO A 493 40.38 17.96 18.63
N ASN A 494 40.05 18.92 19.49
CA ASN A 494 41.01 19.82 20.15
C ASN A 494 42.00 19.10 21.10
N ALA A 495 41.68 17.87 21.52
CA ALA A 495 42.53 17.05 22.37
C ALA A 495 42.23 15.56 22.15
N ARG A 496 43.16 14.68 22.55
CA ARG A 496 42.93 13.23 22.60
C ARG A 496 41.71 12.92 23.47
N THR A 497 40.80 12.09 22.97
CA THR A 497 39.57 11.69 23.68
C THR A 497 39.88 10.63 24.73
N TRP A 498 40.85 9.76 24.44
CA TRP A 498 41.32 8.72 25.36
C TRP A 498 42.83 8.50 25.17
N PRO A 499 43.63 8.29 26.24
CA PRO A 499 43.30 8.33 27.68
C PRO A 499 42.97 9.75 28.17
N PRO A 500 42.26 9.90 29.31
CA PRO A 500 41.93 11.22 29.86
C PRO A 500 43.19 12.07 30.08
N ARG A 501 42.99 13.38 30.34
CA ARG A 501 44.10 14.30 30.61
C ARG A 501 45.05 13.68 31.64
N THR A 502 46.35 13.78 31.39
CA THR A 502 47.40 13.23 32.26
C THR A 502 47.16 13.58 33.73
N LEU A 503 46.66 14.80 34.00
CA LEU A 503 46.25 15.25 35.32
C LEU A 503 45.19 14.35 36.00
N ILE A 504 44.15 13.92 35.29
CA ILE A 504 43.08 13.08 35.85
C ILE A 504 43.61 11.68 36.16
N LEU A 505 44.45 11.12 35.29
CA LEU A 505 45.13 9.84 35.53
C LEU A 505 46.06 9.92 36.74
N LEU A 506 46.81 11.01 36.89
CA LEU A 506 47.68 11.22 38.05
C LEU A 506 46.88 11.37 39.35
N ILE A 507 45.76 12.10 39.33
CA ILE A 507 44.87 12.24 40.50
C ILE A 507 44.24 10.88 40.84
N GLY A 508 43.72 10.15 39.85
CA GLY A 508 43.16 8.81 40.07
C GLY A 508 44.20 7.82 40.60
N GLY A 509 45.40 7.83 40.02
CA GLY A 509 46.55 7.05 40.51
C GLY A 509 46.96 7.45 41.93
N ALA A 510 46.91 8.75 42.27
CA ALA A 510 47.21 9.23 43.61
C ALA A 510 46.17 8.76 44.63
N VAL A 511 44.87 8.86 44.32
CA VAL A 511 43.79 8.39 45.20
C VAL A 511 43.87 6.87 45.41
N LEU A 512 44.07 6.11 44.32
CA LEU A 512 44.24 4.65 44.40
C LEU A 512 45.49 4.29 45.22
N GLY A 513 46.59 5.00 45.01
CA GLY A 513 47.84 4.81 45.73
C GLY A 513 47.72 5.12 47.22
N LEU A 514 46.96 6.17 47.57
CA LEU A 514 46.62 6.50 48.96
C LEU A 514 45.78 5.41 49.61
N ALA A 515 44.73 4.92 48.93
CA ALA A 515 43.87 3.86 49.45
C ALA A 515 44.64 2.55 49.68
N ILE A 516 45.46 2.14 48.71
CA ILE A 516 46.33 0.97 48.82
C ILE A 516 47.38 1.17 49.92
N GLY A 517 47.96 2.37 50.01
CA GLY A 517 48.94 2.72 51.04
C GLY A 517 48.35 2.64 52.45
N ILE A 518 47.15 3.19 52.65
CA ILE A 518 46.43 3.14 53.94
C ILE A 518 46.09 1.70 54.30
N ALA A 519 45.56 0.92 53.35
CA ALA A 519 45.25 -0.50 53.57
C ALA A 519 46.51 -1.31 53.94
N ALA A 520 47.62 -1.08 53.25
CA ALA A 520 48.90 -1.73 53.54
C ALA A 520 49.46 -1.32 54.92
N ALA A 521 49.35 -0.04 55.29
CA ALA A 521 49.78 0.46 56.59
C ALA A 521 48.97 -0.14 57.75
N LEU A 522 47.64 -0.25 57.57
CA LEU A 522 46.76 -0.89 58.56
C LEU A 522 47.01 -2.39 58.66
N ALA A 523 47.20 -3.10 57.54
CA ALA A 523 47.51 -4.53 57.53
C ALA A 523 48.86 -4.82 58.22
N LEU A 524 49.89 -4.02 57.95
CA LEU A 524 51.20 -4.15 58.60
C LEU A 524 51.15 -3.77 60.09
N GLY A 525 50.32 -2.79 60.47
CA GLY A 525 50.06 -2.40 61.86
C GLY A 525 49.38 -3.52 62.65
N LEU A 526 48.32 -4.10 62.07
CA LEU A 526 47.60 -5.25 62.62
C LEU A 526 48.53 -6.47 62.77
N TRP A 527 49.35 -6.76 61.76
CA TRP A 527 50.33 -7.85 61.80
C TRP A 527 51.34 -7.66 62.95
N LYS A 528 51.90 -6.46 63.11
CA LYS A 528 52.83 -6.15 64.20
C LYS A 528 52.17 -6.21 65.57
N PHE A 529 50.91 -5.78 65.69
CA PHE A 529 50.14 -5.86 66.93
C PHE A 529 49.89 -7.31 67.37
N LEU A 530 49.55 -8.19 66.41
CA LEU A 530 49.36 -9.63 66.66
C LEU A 530 50.66 -10.32 67.10
N ARG A 531 51.83 -9.95 66.55
CA ARG A 531 53.14 -10.46 67.00
C ARG A 531 53.64 -9.86 68.32
N GLY A 532 53.30 -8.61 68.62
CA GLY A 532 53.77 -7.93 69.83
C GLY A 532 53.23 -8.54 71.13
N LYS A 533 52.00 -9.05 71.12
CA LYS A 533 51.38 -9.69 72.30
C LYS A 533 51.82 -11.14 72.53
N THR A 534 52.37 -11.83 71.52
CA THR A 534 52.89 -13.20 71.70
C THR A 534 54.13 -13.28 72.59
N HIS A 535 54.82 -12.16 72.88
CA HIS A 535 55.99 -12.15 73.76
C HIS A 535 55.69 -11.85 75.24
N VAL A 536 54.44 -11.57 75.62
CA VAL A 536 54.06 -11.30 77.03
C VAL A 536 53.29 -12.48 77.65
N ALA A 537 53.00 -13.52 76.88
CA ALA A 537 52.28 -14.72 77.32
C ALA A 537 53.10 -16.01 77.09
N ALA A 538 54.40 -15.97 77.39
CA ALA A 538 55.28 -17.13 77.46
C ALA A 538 55.98 -17.16 78.81
#